data_AF-A0A3C0WZ80-F1
#
_entry.id   AF-A0A3C0WZ80-F1
#
_cell.length_a   1.000
_cell.length_b   1.000
_cell.length_c   1.000
_cell.angle_alpha   90.00
_cell.angle_beta   90.00
_cell.angle_gamma   90.00
#
_symmetry.space_group_name_H-M   'P 1'
#
loop_
_entity.id
_entity.type
_entity.pdbx_description
1 polymer ?
#
loop_
_entity_poly.entity_id
_entity_poly.type
_entity_poly.pdbx_seq_one_letter_code
_entity_poly.pdbx_strand_id
1 'polypeptide(L)'
;MEEITVVIPVNFTDAGRLFGLFEIRNAVEAVLICVPLAAMLMRILPFGILMRIGIVSAVSVILGGFALIGIGDMSLLEFLKQYIRFKRQAKILTYKGV
;
A
#
# COMPACT_ATOMS: atom_id res chain seq x y z
N MET A 1 19.49 -31.22 18.74
CA MET A 1 18.53 -30.17 19.15
C MET A 1 17.20 -30.61 18.58
N GLU A 2 16.26 -30.98 19.44
CA GLU A 2 14.90 -31.36 19.00
C GLU A 2 14.23 -30.10 18.44
N GLU A 3 13.84 -30.14 17.18
CA GLU A 3 13.15 -29.06 16.50
C GLU A 3 11.69 -29.04 16.99
N ILE A 4 11.40 -28.15 17.95
CA ILE A 4 10.06 -28.00 18.50
C ILE A 4 9.20 -27.29 17.45
N THR A 5 8.48 -28.05 16.63
CA THR A 5 7.57 -27.50 15.63
C THR A 5 6.27 -27.06 16.30
N VAL A 6 6.16 -25.76 16.61
CA VAL A 6 4.94 -25.17 17.16
C VAL A 6 3.96 -24.90 16.01
N VAL A 7 2.87 -25.67 15.96
CA VAL A 7 1.81 -25.48 14.96
C VAL A 7 0.94 -24.30 15.38
N ILE A 8 1.17 -23.14 14.77
CA ILE A 8 0.29 -21.98 14.93
C ILE A 8 -0.98 -22.25 14.10
N PRO A 9 -2.18 -22.19 14.70
CA PRO A 9 -3.43 -22.37 13.96
C PRO A 9 -3.60 -21.25 12.93
N VAL A 10 -4.05 -21.60 11.72
CA VAL A 10 -4.19 -20.70 10.56
C VAL A 10 -5.00 -19.43 10.86
N ASN A 11 -5.94 -19.49 11.80
CA ASN A 11 -6.76 -18.37 12.23
C ASN A 11 -5.99 -17.28 12.99
N PHE A 12 -4.76 -17.56 13.46
CA PHE A 12 -3.87 -16.59 14.11
C PHE A 12 -2.95 -15.86 13.11
N THR A 13 -2.59 -16.50 12.00
CA THR A 13 -1.74 -15.92 10.95
C THR A 13 -2.52 -15.13 9.91
N ASP A 14 -3.78 -15.50 9.66
CA ASP A 14 -4.63 -14.85 8.65
C ASP A 14 -5.55 -13.76 9.22
N ALA A 15 -5.60 -13.60 10.54
CA ALA A 15 -6.39 -12.54 11.18
C ALA A 15 -5.88 -11.16 10.72
N GLY A 16 -6.63 -10.50 9.84
CA GLY A 16 -6.28 -9.18 9.31
C GLY A 16 -5.62 -9.16 7.93
N ARG A 17 -5.52 -10.31 7.25
CA ARG A 17 -4.96 -10.43 5.89
C ARG A 17 -6.01 -10.91 4.87
N LEU A 18 -6.07 -10.26 3.72
CA LEU A 18 -6.79 -10.68 2.53
C LEU A 18 -5.99 -11.75 1.79
N PHE A 19 -6.65 -12.88 1.49
CA PHE A 19 -6.05 -14.06 0.84
C PHE A 19 -4.83 -14.63 1.57
N GLY A 20 -4.64 -14.32 2.86
CA GLY A 20 -3.43 -14.68 3.63
C GLY A 20 -2.15 -13.94 3.20
N LEU A 21 -2.25 -13.03 2.22
CA LEU A 21 -1.10 -12.40 1.56
C LEU A 21 -1.01 -10.89 1.81
N PHE A 22 -2.12 -10.18 1.78
CA PHE A 22 -2.13 -8.71 1.85
C PHE A 22 -2.82 -8.23 3.11
N GLU A 23 -2.27 -7.25 3.80
CA GLU A 23 -2.98 -6.66 4.94
C GLU A 23 -4.26 -5.95 4.49
N ILE A 24 -5.33 -6.04 5.30
CA ILE A 24 -6.61 -5.37 4.99
C ILE A 24 -6.41 -3.87 4.79
N ARG A 25 -5.47 -3.27 5.54
CA ARG A 25 -5.15 -1.84 5.46
C ARG A 25 -4.58 -1.46 4.09
N ASN A 26 -3.58 -2.21 3.63
CA ASN A 26 -2.97 -2.01 2.32
C ASN A 26 -4.00 -2.19 1.20
N ALA A 27 -4.91 -3.15 1.34
CA ALA A 27 -5.98 -3.34 0.37
C ALA A 27 -6.99 -2.19 0.33
N VAL A 28 -7.40 -1.69 1.50
CA VAL A 28 -8.28 -0.51 1.58
C VAL A 28 -7.61 0.71 0.95
N GLU A 29 -6.33 0.93 1.22
CA GLU A 29 -5.54 2.01 0.60
C GLU A 29 -5.38 1.84 -0.91
N ALA A 30 -5.11 0.62 -1.38
CA ALA A 30 -5.03 0.30 -2.80
C ALA A 30 -6.35 0.63 -3.52
N VAL A 31 -7.50 0.25 -2.94
CA VAL A 31 -8.82 0.58 -3.50
C VAL A 31 -9.04 2.09 -3.53
N LEU A 32 -8.73 2.79 -2.44
CA LEU A 32 -8.86 4.24 -2.33
C LEU A 32 -7.99 5.00 -3.34
N ILE A 33 -6.87 4.44 -3.78
CA ILE A 33 -5.99 5.05 -4.79
C ILE A 33 -6.46 4.66 -6.21
N CYS A 34 -6.68 3.37 -6.45
CA CYS A 34 -6.95 2.84 -7.80
C CYS A 34 -8.33 3.26 -8.34
N VAL A 35 -9.38 3.26 -7.52
CA VAL A 35 -10.75 3.59 -7.98
C VAL A 35 -10.86 5.02 -8.49
N PRO A 36 -10.49 6.07 -7.73
CA PRO A 36 -10.58 7.44 -8.24
C PRO A 36 -9.62 7.69 -9.40
N LEU A 37 -8.43 7.09 -9.39
CA LEU A 37 -7.48 7.18 -10.49
C LEU A 37 -8.05 6.59 -11.78
N ALA A 38 -8.64 5.39 -11.72
CA ALA A 38 -9.25 4.74 -12.86
C ALA A 38 -10.42 5.55 -13.43
N ALA A 39 -11.29 6.08 -12.55
CA ALA A 39 -12.38 6.96 -12.97
C ALA A 39 -11.87 8.25 -13.63
N MET A 40 -10.81 8.85 -13.09
CA MET A 40 -10.19 10.05 -13.66
C MET A 40 -9.56 9.77 -15.03
N LEU A 41 -8.81 8.69 -15.16
CA LEU A 41 -8.18 8.27 -16.42
C LEU A 41 -9.23 7.96 -17.50
N MET A 42 -10.31 7.23 -17.16
CA MET A 42 -11.40 6.95 -18.10
C MET A 42 -12.05 8.22 -18.68
N ARG A 43 -12.10 9.30 -17.88
CA ARG A 43 -12.69 10.58 -18.28
C ARG A 43 -11.75 11.45 -19.12
N ILE A 44 -10.45 11.45 -18.81
CA ILE A 44 -9.47 12.38 -19.41
C ILE A 44 -8.84 11.83 -20.69
N LEU A 45 -8.63 10.52 -20.80
CA LEU A 45 -7.89 9.95 -21.94
C LEU A 45 -8.63 10.18 -23.27
N PRO A 46 -8.02 10.79 -24.30
CA PRO A 46 -8.68 11.08 -25.58
C PRO A 46 -8.61 9.92 -26.58
N PHE A 47 -8.72 8.66 -26.13
CA PHE A 47 -8.63 7.48 -27.01
C PHE A 47 -9.99 6.78 -27.23
N GLY A 48 -10.05 5.76 -28.07
CA GLY A 48 -11.22 4.86 -28.16
C GLY A 48 -11.39 4.01 -26.89
N ILE A 49 -12.59 3.46 -26.67
CA ILE A 49 -12.95 2.76 -25.43
C ILE A 49 -12.01 1.58 -25.09
N LEU A 50 -11.63 0.77 -26.09
CA LEU A 50 -10.73 -0.37 -25.90
C LEU A 50 -9.34 0.07 -25.42
N MET A 51 -8.77 1.09 -26.06
CA MET A 51 -7.46 1.64 -25.68
C MET A 51 -7.51 2.32 -24.31
N ARG A 52 -8.59 3.03 -24.00
CA ARG A 52 -8.79 3.62 -22.66
C ARG A 52 -8.78 2.55 -21.59
N ILE A 53 -9.56 1.49 -21.76
CA ILE A 53 -9.63 0.39 -20.79
C ILE A 53 -8.25 -0.26 -20.63
N GLY A 54 -7.55 -0.56 -21.73
CA GLY A 54 -6.22 -1.16 -21.68
C GLY A 54 -5.19 -0.32 -20.92
N ILE A 55 -5.20 1.00 -21.12
CA ILE A 55 -4.28 1.91 -20.39
C ILE A 55 -4.68 2.01 -18.92
N VAL A 56 -5.97 2.19 -18.64
CA VAL A 56 -6.49 2.30 -17.27
C VAL A 56 -6.18 1.02 -16.48
N SER A 57 -6.37 -0.16 -17.07
CA SER A 57 -6.08 -1.43 -16.41
C SER A 57 -4.57 -1.60 -16.16
N ALA A 58 -3.72 -1.28 -17.14
CA ALA A 58 -2.27 -1.40 -16.99
C ALA A 58 -1.76 -0.51 -15.83
N VAL A 59 -2.18 0.75 -15.80
CA VAL A 59 -1.80 1.70 -14.74
C VAL A 59 -2.36 1.27 -13.38
N SER A 60 -3.62 0.83 -13.33
CA SER A 60 -4.27 0.41 -12.07
C SER A 60 -3.61 -0.82 -11.48
N VAL A 61 -3.17 -1.79 -12.31
CA VAL A 61 -2.49 -2.99 -11.83
C VAL A 61 -1.12 -2.66 -11.24
N ILE A 62 -0.35 -1.79 -11.89
CA ILE A 62 0.98 -1.39 -11.39
C ILE A 62 0.84 -0.66 -10.05
N LEU A 63 -0.03 0.35 -9.99
CA LEU A 63 -0.22 1.14 -8.78
C LEU A 63 -0.91 0.36 -7.67
N GLY A 64 -1.91 -0.46 -8.01
CA GLY A 64 -2.61 -1.31 -7.07
C GLY A 64 -1.69 -2.38 -6.49
N GLY A 65 -0.84 -3.01 -7.31
CA GLY A 65 0.18 -3.94 -6.85
C GLY A 65 1.15 -3.29 -5.88
N PHE A 66 1.66 -2.10 -6.22
CA PHE A 66 2.54 -1.33 -5.33
C PHE A 66 1.85 -0.98 -4.00
N ALA A 67 0.59 -0.55 -4.05
CA ALA A 67 -0.19 -0.21 -2.86
C ALA A 67 -0.52 -1.41 -1.98
N LEU A 68 -0.75 -2.59 -2.59
CA LEU A 68 -1.01 -3.83 -1.88
C LEU A 68 0.25 -4.37 -1.17
N ILE A 69 1.40 -4.27 -1.82
CA ILE A 69 2.69 -4.69 -1.23
C ILE A 69 3.06 -3.79 -0.04
N GLY A 70 2.80 -2.49 -0.12
CA GLY A 70 3.19 -1.54 0.92
C GLY A 70 4.70 -1.28 0.95
N ILE A 71 5.21 -0.66 2.02
CA ILE A 71 6.62 -0.31 2.17
C ILE A 71 7.11 -0.76 3.55
N GLY A 72 7.97 -1.80 3.59
CA GLY A 72 8.67 -2.22 4.81
C GLY A 72 7.74 -2.47 5.99
N ASP A 73 6.79 -3.39 5.82
CA ASP A 73 5.70 -3.74 6.76
C ASP A 73 4.71 -2.62 7.09
N MET A 74 4.85 -1.44 6.49
CA MET A 74 3.92 -0.33 6.65
C MET A 74 2.98 -0.19 5.45
N SER A 75 1.78 0.26 5.76
CA SER A 75 0.85 0.79 4.76
C SER A 75 1.36 2.11 4.15
N LEU A 76 0.89 2.48 2.95
CA LEU A 76 1.32 3.70 2.26
C LEU A 76 0.96 4.96 3.05
N LEU A 77 -0.22 5.00 3.69
CA LEU A 77 -0.61 6.13 4.52
C LEU A 77 0.24 6.24 5.79
N GLU A 78 0.65 5.12 6.38
CA GLU A 78 1.57 5.13 7.52
C GLU A 78 2.93 5.67 7.12
N PHE A 79 3.48 5.17 6.01
CA PHE A 79 4.73 5.68 5.48
C PHE A 79 4.65 7.19 5.22
N LEU A 80 3.56 7.65 4.59
CA LEU A 80 3.35 9.07 4.30
C LEU A 80 3.26 9.90 5.59
N LYS A 81 2.51 9.44 6.59
CA LYS A 81 2.38 10.11 7.90
C LYS A 81 3.72 10.22 8.61
N GLN A 82 4.50 9.14 8.60
CA GLN A 82 5.82 9.10 9.20
C GLN A 82 6.80 10.01 8.45
N TYR A 83 6.75 10.02 7.12
CA TYR A 83 7.54 10.93 6.29
C TYR A 83 7.21 12.40 6.57
N ILE A 84 5.94 12.77 6.65
CA ILE A 84 5.50 14.13 6.99
C ILE A 84 5.98 14.49 8.40
N ARG A 85 5.84 13.58 9.38
CA ARG A 85 6.34 13.79 10.75
C ARG A 85 7.84 14.02 10.74
N PHE A 86 8.60 13.18 10.04
CA PHE A 86 10.04 13.32 9.87
C PHE A 86 10.39 14.69 9.28
N LYS A 87 9.76 15.11 8.17
CA LYS A 87 9.99 16.43 7.57
C LYS A 87 9.68 17.60 8.52
N ARG A 88 8.66 17.48 9.36
CA ARG A 88 8.30 18.51 10.36
C ARG A 88 9.29 18.55 11.53
N GLN A 89 9.76 17.39 12.00
CA GLN A 89 10.67 17.25 13.14
C GLN A 89 12.15 17.43 12.75
N ALA A 90 12.51 17.20 11.49
CA ALA A 90 13.86 17.45 10.96
C ALA A 90 14.29 18.93 11.04
N LYS A 91 13.36 19.85 11.37
CA LYS A 91 13.68 21.24 11.69
C LYS A 91 14.25 21.44 13.11
N ILE A 92 14.21 20.42 13.96
CA ILE A 92 14.70 20.45 15.34
C ILE A 92 15.94 19.56 15.45
N LEU A 93 17.03 19.99 14.83
CA LEU A 93 18.36 19.44 15.09
C LEU A 93 19.07 20.36 16.08
N THR A 94 18.51 20.49 17.29
CA THR A 94 19.28 21.09 18.40
C THR A 94 20.04 19.97 19.08
N TYR A 95 21.26 19.73 18.59
CA TYR A 95 22.27 19.02 19.37
C TYR A 95 22.58 19.87 20.60
N LYS A 96 21.95 19.56 21.74
CA LYS A 96 22.44 20.01 23.04
C LYS A 96 23.63 19.10 23.38
N GLY A 97 24.79 19.45 22.83
CA GLY A 97 26.05 18.87 23.26
C GLY A 97 26.20 19.10 24.75
N VAL A 98 26.45 18.02 25.49
CA VAL A 98 27.00 18.05 26.84
C VAL A 98 28.52 18.06 26.69
#